data_AF-A0A2M7VLE2-F1
#
_entry.id   AF-A0A2M7VLE2-F1
#
_cell.length_a   1.000
_cell.length_b   1.000
_cell.length_c   1.000
_cell.angle_alpha   90.00
_cell.angle_beta   90.00
_cell.angle_gamma   90.00
#
_symmetry.space_group_name_H-M   'P 1'
#
loop_
_entity.id
_entity.type
_entity.pdbx_description
1 polymer ?
#
loop_
_entity_poly.entity_id
_entity_poly.type
_entity_poly.pdbx_seq_one_letter_code
_entity_poly.pdbx_strand_id
1 'polypeptide(L)' 'MEKELLKSINKRLEVIIVLLLHLRLQKPERPRLREQIKVLDDLGVEPKDIANILGRSNNFIYKELSELRKPRKAKK' A
#
# COMPACT_ATOMS: atom_id res chain seq x y z
N MET A 1 -3.75 -26.50 -12.53
CA MET A 1 -5.09 -26.07 -12.07
C MET A 1 -4.99 -25.20 -10.83
N GLU A 2 -4.33 -25.67 -9.76
CA GLU A 2 -4.14 -24.92 -8.51
C GLU A 2 -3.38 -23.58 -8.66
N LYS A 3 -2.32 -23.53 -9.48
CA LYS A 3 -1.59 -22.28 -9.75
C LYS A 3 -2.44 -21.20 -10.44
N GLU A 4 -3.32 -21.61 -11.36
CA GLU A 4 -4.23 -20.70 -12.04
C GLU A 4 -5.31 -20.17 -11.09
N LEU A 5 -5.79 -21.03 -10.18
CA LEU A 5 -6.71 -20.64 -9.12
C LEU A 5 -6.07 -19.59 -8.20
N LEU A 6 -4.85 -19.84 -7.71
CA LEU A 6 -4.11 -18.90 -6.87
C LEU A 6 -3.87 -17.55 -7.58
N LYS A 7 -3.48 -17.58 -8.85
CA LYS A 7 -3.31 -16.36 -9.65
C LYS A 7 -4.62 -15.58 -9.80
N SER A 8 -5.74 -16.28 -9.99
CA SER A 8 -7.07 -15.66 -10.08
C SER A 8 -7.53 -15.04 -8.75
N ILE A 9 -7.20 -15.69 -7.63
CA ILE A 9 -7.49 -15.19 -6.28
C ILE A 9 -6.68 -13.92 -6.01
N ASN A 10 -5.37 -13.95 -6.28
CA ASN A 10 -4.51 -12.77 -6.10
C ASN A 10 -5.00 -11.58 -6.93
N LYS A 11 -5.39 -11.79 -8.18
CA LYS A 11 -5.93 -10.72 -9.04
C LYS A 11 -7.25 -10.15 -8.50
N ARG A 12 -8.11 -10.98 -7.90
CA ARG A 12 -9.36 -10.51 -7.26
C ARG A 12 -9.06 -9.71 -5.99
N LEU A 13 -8.09 -10.15 -5.20
CA LEU A 13 -7.63 -9.45 -3.99
C LEU A 13 -7.01 -8.09 -4.33
N GLU A 14 -6.19 -8.01 -5.39
CA GLU A 14 -5.66 -6.73 -5.91
C GLU A 14 -6.80 -5.75 -6.27
N VAL A 15 -7.83 -6.22 -6.98
CA VAL A 15 -9.00 -5.40 -7.33
C VAL A 15 -9.73 -4.91 -6.08
N ILE A 16 -9.94 -5.79 -5.09
CA ILE A 16 -10.58 -5.41 -3.82
C ILE A 16 -9.76 -4.36 -3.08
N ILE A 17 -8.43 -4.52 -2.99
CA ILE A 17 -7.53 -3.56 -2.36
C ILE A 17 -7.62 -2.20 -3.06
N VAL A 18 -7.56 -2.19 -4.39
CA VAL A 18 -7.68 -0.96 -5.18
C VAL A 18 -9.04 -0.29 -4.94
N LEU A 19 -10.14 -1.04 -4.94
CA LEU A 19 -11.48 -0.50 -4.68
C LEU A 19 -11.62 0.05 -3.26
N LEU A 20 -11.11 -0.65 -2.26
CA LEU A 20 -11.13 -0.20 -0.86
C LEU A 20 -10.29 1.06 -0.66
N LEU A 21 -9.13 1.15 -1.32
CA LEU A 21 -8.35 2.38 -1.35
C LEU A 21 -9.22 3.49 -1.95
N HIS A 22 -9.74 3.32 -3.18
CA HIS A 22 -10.57 4.32 -3.87
C HIS A 22 -11.81 4.78 -3.07
N LEU A 23 -12.50 3.86 -2.38
CA LEU A 23 -13.65 4.17 -1.53
C LEU A 23 -13.25 5.00 -0.30
N ARG A 24 -12.08 4.72 0.29
CA ARG A 24 -11.51 5.53 1.38
C ARG A 24 -11.04 6.91 0.90
N LEU A 25 -10.74 7.08 -0.40
CA LEU A 25 -10.28 8.33 -1.01
C LEU A 25 -11.43 9.29 -1.39
N GLN A 26 -12.70 8.98 -1.10
CA GLN A 26 -13.84 9.87 -1.44
C GLN A 26 -13.98 11.12 -0.55
N LYS A 27 -13.02 11.40 0.34
CA LYS A 27 -12.84 12.77 0.86
C LYS A 27 -12.07 13.59 -0.18
N PRO A 28 -12.40 14.87 -0.39
CA PRO A 28 -11.87 15.68 -1.50
C PRO A 28 -10.34 15.86 -1.50
N GLU A 29 -9.65 15.47 -0.42
CA GLU A 29 -8.21 15.34 -0.40
C GLU A 29 -7.83 13.87 -0.66
N ARG A 30 -7.34 13.59 -1.88
CA ARG A 30 -6.70 12.32 -2.20
C ARG A 30 -5.71 11.97 -1.07
N PRO A 31 -5.84 10.80 -0.42
CA PRO A 31 -4.86 10.35 0.56
C PRO A 31 -3.48 10.40 -0.05
N ARG A 32 -2.60 11.15 0.62
CA ARG A 32 -1.23 11.32 0.16
C ARG A 32 -0.65 9.92 -0.02
N LEU A 33 0.17 9.72 -1.04
CA LEU A 33 0.78 8.41 -1.37
C LEU A 33 1.31 7.67 -0.12
N ARG A 34 1.87 8.43 0.82
CA ARG A 34 2.36 7.97 2.13
C ARG A 34 1.30 7.33 3.03
N GLU A 35 0.06 7.81 3.01
CA GLU A 35 -1.06 7.22 3.74
C GLU A 35 -1.52 5.90 3.12
N GLN A 36 -1.46 5.79 1.79
CA GLN A 36 -1.75 4.54 1.09
C GLN A 36 -0.68 3.48 1.41
N ILE A 37 0.60 3.89 1.40
CA ILE A 37 1.72 3.04 1.83
C ILE A 37 1.52 2.56 3.28
N LYS A 38 1.15 3.47 4.19
CA LYS A 38 0.91 3.14 5.59
C LYS A 38 -0.23 2.12 5.74
N VAL A 39 -1.37 2.31 5.07
CA VAL A 39 -2.49 1.37 5.15
C VAL A 39 -2.10 -0.02 4.69
N LEU A 40 -1.34 -0.13 3.60
CA LEU A 40 -0.91 -1.42 3.08
C LEU A 40 0.12 -2.10 4.02
N ASP A 41 1.05 -1.34 4.61
CA ASP A 41 1.98 -1.84 5.63
C ASP A 41 1.25 -2.30 6.91
N ASP A 42 0.26 -1.52 7.38
CA ASP A 42 -0.58 -1.85 8.54
C ASP A 42 -1.41 -3.13 8.29
N LEU A 43 -1.72 -3.46 7.03
CA LEU A 43 -2.39 -4.69 6.61
C LEU A 43 -1.41 -5.87 6.40
N GLY A 44 -0.11 -5.67 6.62
CA GLY A 44 0.91 -6.71 6.48
C GLY A 44 1.34 -7.02 5.04
N VAL A 45 1.03 -6.14 4.08
CA VAL A 45 1.46 -6.30 2.68
C VAL A 45 2.97 -6.07 2.59
N GLU A 46 3.70 -6.98 1.93
CA GLU A 46 5.15 -6.83 1.80
C GLU A 46 5.52 -5.59 0.98
N PRO A 47 6.64 -4.90 1.30
CA PRO A 47 7.06 -3.69 0.58
C PRO A 47 7.18 -3.84 -0.94
N LYS A 48 7.52 -5.04 -1.42
CA LYS A 48 7.62 -5.36 -2.86
C LYS A 48 6.24 -5.37 -3.53
N ASP A 49 5.24 -5.92 -2.84
CA ASP A 49 3.87 -5.96 -3.34
C ASP A 49 3.21 -4.58 -3.26
N ILE A 50 3.51 -3.81 -2.21
CA ILE A 50 3.12 -2.39 -2.13
C ILE A 50 3.67 -1.61 -3.33
N ALA A 51 4.94 -1.84 -3.70
CA ALA A 51 5.57 -1.19 -4.85
C ALA A 51 4.85 -1.52 -6.16
N ASN A 52 4.49 -2.80 -6.35
CA ASN A 52 3.74 -3.27 -7.50
C ASN A 52 2.32 -2.66 -7.55
N ILE A 53 1.59 -2.67 -6.42
CA ILE A 53 0.22 -2.16 -6.30
C ILE A 53 0.17 -0.65 -6.58
N LEU A 54 1.15 0.11 -6.10
CA LEU A 54 1.18 1.58 -6.22
C LEU A 54 1.95 2.09 -7.46
N GLY A 55 2.54 1.21 -8.26
CA GLY A 55 3.35 1.58 -9.43
C GLY A 55 4.59 2.42 -9.05
N ARG A 56 5.31 1.98 -8.02
CA ARG A 56 6.52 2.64 -7.48
C ARG A 56 7.70 1.67 -7.42
N SER A 57 8.90 2.21 -7.21
CA SER A 57 10.09 1.37 -6.99
C SER A 57 10.16 0.86 -5.55
N ASN A 58 10.74 -0.32 -5.36
CA ASN A 58 11.00 -0.88 -4.02
C ASN A 58 11.75 0.11 -3.13
N ASN A 59 12.79 0.76 -3.67
CA ASN A 59 13.60 1.74 -2.93
C ASN A 59 12.76 2.93 -2.42
N PHE A 60 11.79 3.38 -3.22
CA PHE A 60 10.87 4.44 -2.82
C PHE A 60 10.00 3.98 -1.64
N ILE A 61 9.42 2.78 -1.71
CA ILE A 61 8.59 2.24 -0.63
C ILE A 61 9.40 2.03 0.65
N TYR A 62 10.59 1.42 0.59
CA TYR A 62 11.46 1.24 1.76
C TYR A 62 11.82 2.57 2.44
N LYS A 63 12.08 3.61 1.64
CA LYS A 63 12.35 4.95 2.16
C LYS A 63 11.12 5.52 2.89
N GLU A 64 9.94 5.46 2.28
CA GLU A 64 8.70 5.97 2.89
C GLU A 64 8.33 5.22 4.17
N LEU A 65 8.48 3.89 4.19
CA LEU A 65 8.26 3.07 5.38
C LEU A 65 9.24 3.41 6.51
N SER A 66 10.51 3.61 6.18
CA SER A 66 11.52 4.07 7.14
C SER A 66 11.13 5.42 7.74
N GLU A 67 10.70 6.37 6.91
CA GLU A 67 10.24 7.68 7.37
C GLU A 67 8.95 7.60 8.20
N LEU A 68 8.04 6.66 7.90
CA LEU A 68 6.81 6.41 8.66
C LEU A 68 7.08 5.84 10.06
N ARG A 69 8.11 4.99 10.20
CA ARG A 69 8.49 4.34 11.45
C ARG A 69 9.32 5.22 12.37
N LYS A 70 9.92 6.30 11.85
CA LYS A 70 10.63 7.28 12.68
C LYS A 70 9.66 7.89 13.69
N PRO A 71 9.94 7.83 15.00
CA PRO A 71 9.16 8.56 15.98
C PRO A 71 9.22 10.03 15.58
N ARG A 72 8.05 10.69 15.49
CA ARG A 72 7.98 12.15 15.27
C ARG A 72 8.84 12.78 16.36
N LYS A 73 10.03 13.28 16.01
CA LYS A 73 10.78 14.15 16.92
C LYS A 73 9.84 15.30 17.24
N ALA A 74 9.35 15.33 18.47
CA ALA A 74 8.61 16.47 18.99
C ALA A 74 9.50 17.68 18.72
N LYS A 75 9.02 18.59 17.87
CA LYS A 75 9.66 19.89 17.71
C LYS A 75 9.63 20.52 19.10
N LYS A 76 10.81 20.67 19.72
CA LYS A 76 11.02 21.60 20.83
C LYS A 76 10.87 23.02 20.29
#